data_AF-A0A6P0VX85-F1
#
_entry.id   AF-A0A6P0VX85-F1
#
_cell.length_a   1.000
_cell.length_b   1.000
_cell.length_c   1.000
_cell.angle_alpha   90.00
_cell.angle_beta   90.00
_cell.angle_gamma   90.00
#
_symmetry.space_group_name_H-M   'P 1'
#
loop_
_entity.id
_entity.type
_entity.pdbx_description
1 polymer ?
#
loop_
_entity_poly.entity_id
_entity_poly.type
_entity_poly.pdbx_seq_one_letter_code
_entity_poly.pdbx_strand_id
1 'polypeptide(L)'
;LENAGTAVEGMVIALSWHRNEDNPSEFEQEAQRLWGEDIYLQTAMGYDATQVVIEGLKVLEQQQNNLSRQGLKQALSSPNFSAKGATGKVEFEPSGDRKLFTGIGVLVQVQPDPESETGYKYELLQQPNRDSTINND
;
A
#
# COMPACT_ATOMS: atom_id res chain seq x y z
N LEU A 1 -22.09 7.81 -23.34
CA LEU A 1 -20.85 7.60 -22.54
C LEU A 1 -19.67 7.17 -23.43
N GLU A 2 -19.85 6.82 -24.70
CA GLU A 2 -18.78 6.45 -25.66
C GLU A 2 -17.63 7.46 -25.81
N ASN A 3 -17.87 8.76 -25.59
CA ASN A 3 -16.83 9.80 -25.77
C ASN A 3 -15.94 10.06 -24.54
N ALA A 4 -16.18 9.37 -23.40
CA ALA A 4 -15.36 9.55 -22.21
C ALA A 4 -14.10 8.67 -22.20
N GLY A 5 -14.10 7.54 -22.92
CA GLY A 5 -12.98 6.60 -22.95
C GLY A 5 -11.71 7.20 -23.59
N THR A 6 -11.83 7.81 -24.76
CA THR A 6 -10.66 8.41 -25.44
C THR A 6 -10.10 9.64 -24.71
N ALA A 7 -10.89 10.29 -23.85
CA ALA A 7 -10.45 11.47 -23.11
C ALA A 7 -9.47 11.14 -21.98
N VAL A 8 -9.45 9.89 -21.50
CA VAL A 8 -8.57 9.46 -20.41
C VAL A 8 -7.30 8.77 -20.88
N GLU A 9 -7.22 8.40 -22.16
CA GLU A 9 -6.03 7.79 -22.75
C GLU A 9 -4.80 8.70 -22.58
N GLY A 10 -3.71 8.12 -22.08
CA GLY A 10 -2.47 8.84 -21.84
C GLY A 10 -2.47 9.73 -20.57
N MET A 11 -3.59 9.83 -19.84
CA MET A 11 -3.62 10.52 -18.55
C MET A 11 -2.65 9.86 -17.55
N VAL A 12 -1.92 10.71 -16.82
CA VAL A 12 -1.04 10.27 -15.73
C VAL A 12 -1.73 10.50 -14.40
N ILE A 13 -1.84 9.45 -13.60
CA ILE A 13 -2.52 9.46 -12.30
C ILE A 13 -1.51 9.10 -11.21
N ALA A 14 -1.51 9.87 -10.13
CA ALA A 14 -0.78 9.54 -8.91
C ALA A 14 -1.65 8.64 -8.02
N LEU A 15 -1.15 7.44 -7.71
CA LEU A 15 -1.79 6.49 -6.81
C LEU A 15 -0.91 6.24 -5.59
N SER A 16 -1.52 5.94 -4.45
CA SER A 16 -0.77 5.53 -3.24
C SER A 16 -0.09 4.17 -3.41
N TRP A 17 -0.59 3.34 -4.33
CA TRP A 17 -0.08 2.02 -4.64
C TRP A 17 -0.61 1.53 -5.99
N HIS A 18 0.18 0.73 -6.69
CA HIS A 18 -0.22 -0.04 -7.88
C HIS A 18 0.59 -1.34 -7.90
N ARG A 19 0.04 -2.42 -8.45
CA ARG A 19 0.78 -3.68 -8.57
C ARG A 19 2.04 -3.51 -9.42
N ASN A 20 3.13 -4.20 -9.07
CA ASN A 20 4.32 -4.29 -9.92
C ASN A 20 4.38 -5.68 -10.57
N GLU A 21 4.00 -5.76 -11.85
CA GLU A 21 3.94 -7.04 -12.59
C GLU A 21 5.35 -7.60 -12.90
N ASP A 22 6.34 -6.72 -13.11
CA ASP A 22 7.72 -7.13 -13.41
C ASP A 22 8.47 -7.64 -12.18
N ASN A 23 8.14 -7.09 -11.01
CA ASN A 23 8.79 -7.42 -9.75
C ASN A 23 7.79 -7.35 -8.58
N PRO A 24 6.91 -8.36 -8.46
CA PRO A 24 5.88 -8.39 -7.44
C PRO A 24 6.50 -8.62 -6.05
N SER A 25 6.07 -7.83 -5.08
CA SER A 25 6.34 -8.00 -3.65
C SER A 25 5.73 -9.28 -3.09
N GLU A 26 6.21 -9.67 -1.92
CA GLU A 26 5.68 -10.81 -1.15
C GLU A 26 4.16 -10.71 -0.93
N PHE A 27 3.66 -9.50 -0.65
CA PHE A 27 2.23 -9.24 -0.50
C PHE A 27 1.45 -9.51 -1.80
N GLU A 28 1.95 -9.03 -2.94
CA GLU A 28 1.32 -9.23 -4.25
C GLU A 28 1.28 -10.72 -4.63
N GLN A 29 2.39 -11.43 -4.41
CA GLN A 29 2.48 -12.87 -4.67
C GLN A 29 1.51 -13.67 -3.79
N GLU A 30 1.43 -13.35 -2.50
CA GLU A 30 0.55 -14.04 -1.56
C GLU A 30 -0.93 -13.74 -1.82
N ALA A 31 -1.27 -12.49 -2.16
CA ALA A 31 -2.61 -12.12 -2.57
C ALA A 31 -3.05 -12.89 -3.83
N GLN A 32 -2.18 -12.98 -4.84
CA GLN A 32 -2.45 -13.77 -6.05
C GLN A 32 -2.66 -15.26 -5.71
N ARG A 33 -1.84 -15.81 -4.81
CA ARG A 33 -1.96 -17.21 -4.37
C ARG A 33 -3.29 -17.49 -3.65
N LEU A 34 -3.76 -16.54 -2.85
CA LEU A 34 -4.96 -16.69 -2.02
C LEU A 34 -6.26 -16.44 -2.79
N TRP A 35 -6.28 -15.42 -3.65
CA TRP A 35 -7.50 -14.96 -4.31
C TRP A 35 -7.56 -15.29 -5.80
N GLY A 36 -6.43 -15.55 -6.45
CA GLY A 36 -6.37 -15.86 -7.88
C GLY A 36 -6.70 -14.69 -8.81
N GLU A 37 -6.88 -13.49 -8.25
CA GLU A 37 -7.38 -12.31 -8.94
C GLU A 37 -6.46 -11.11 -8.67
N ASP A 38 -6.48 -10.16 -9.60
CA ASP A 38 -5.79 -8.90 -9.47
C ASP A 38 -6.33 -8.09 -8.27
N ILE A 39 -5.41 -7.52 -7.49
CA ILE A 39 -5.74 -6.63 -6.38
C ILE A 39 -5.50 -5.17 -6.74
N TYR A 40 -6.26 -4.30 -6.07
CA TYR A 40 -6.24 -2.85 -6.30
C TYR A 40 -5.79 -2.10 -5.04
N LEU A 41 -5.57 -0.78 -5.18
CA LEU A 41 -5.04 0.08 -4.13
C LEU A 41 -5.81 -0.05 -2.81
N GLN A 42 -7.13 -0.26 -2.84
CA GLN A 42 -7.96 -0.39 -1.64
C GLN A 42 -7.54 -1.60 -0.82
N THR A 43 -7.22 -2.73 -1.47
CA THR A 43 -6.76 -3.95 -0.81
C THR A 43 -5.39 -3.72 -0.16
N ALA A 44 -4.46 -3.08 -0.86
CA ALA A 44 -3.15 -2.74 -0.30
C ALA A 44 -3.26 -1.81 0.92
N MET A 45 -4.11 -0.78 0.86
CA MET A 45 -4.34 0.13 1.97
C MET A 45 -5.03 -0.54 3.17
N GLY A 46 -5.99 -1.44 2.91
CA GLY A 46 -6.63 -2.25 3.95
C GLY A 46 -5.64 -3.21 4.62
N TYR A 47 -4.73 -3.78 3.85
CA TYR A 47 -3.64 -4.63 4.36
C TYR A 47 -2.70 -3.83 5.26
N ASP A 48 -2.22 -2.67 4.81
CA ASP A 48 -1.39 -1.76 5.63
C ASP A 48 -2.06 -1.42 6.97
N ALA A 49 -3.32 -1.01 6.94
CA ALA A 49 -4.07 -0.67 8.14
C ALA A 49 -4.17 -1.86 9.12
N THR A 50 -4.39 -3.06 8.59
CA THR A 50 -4.46 -4.28 9.39
C THR A 50 -3.11 -4.63 10.01
N GLN A 51 -2.01 -4.54 9.25
CA GLN A 51 -0.65 -4.77 9.75
C GLN A 51 -0.29 -3.77 10.85
N VAL A 52 -0.66 -2.50 10.70
CA VAL A 52 -0.49 -1.48 11.74
C VAL A 52 -1.20 -1.85 13.04
N VAL A 53 -2.45 -2.31 12.96
CA VAL A 53 -3.21 -2.73 14.15
C VAL A 53 -2.57 -3.96 14.80
N ILE A 54 -2.19 -4.97 14.02
CA ILE A 54 -1.51 -6.18 14.51
C ILE A 54 -0.24 -5.80 15.26
N GLU A 55 0.61 -4.98 14.65
CA GLU A 55 1.89 -4.59 15.26
C GLU A 55 1.70 -3.72 16.49
N GLY A 56 0.73 -2.79 16.46
CA GLY A 56 0.38 -1.99 17.63
C GLY A 56 -0.11 -2.84 18.81
N LEU A 57 -0.87 -3.91 18.55
CA LEU A 57 -1.31 -4.85 19.59
C LEU A 57 -0.13 -5.65 20.18
N LYS A 58 0.81 -6.11 19.34
CA LYS A 58 2.05 -6.76 19.82
C LYS A 58 2.88 -5.84 20.71
N VAL A 59 3.03 -4.57 20.32
CA VAL A 59 3.75 -3.57 21.13
C VAL A 59 3.09 -3.42 22.51
N LEU A 60 1.76 -3.34 22.57
CA LEU A 60 1.04 -3.26 23.85
C LEU A 60 1.23 -4.51 24.70
N GLU A 61 1.17 -5.70 24.08
CA GLU A 61 1.38 -6.97 24.77
C GLU A 61 2.78 -7.07 25.38
N GLN A 62 3.82 -6.73 24.60
CA GLN A 62 5.22 -6.71 25.05
C GLN A 62 5.45 -5.73 26.21
N GLN A 63 4.74 -4.61 26.21
CA GLN A 63 4.82 -3.59 27.26
C GLN A 63 3.95 -3.90 28.48
N GLN A 64 3.23 -5.03 28.49
CA GLN A 64 2.24 -5.38 29.53
C GLN A 64 1.19 -4.26 29.73
N ASN A 65 0.88 -3.53 28.66
CA ASN A 65 -0.09 -2.44 28.66
C ASN A 65 -1.50 -2.95 28.39
N ASN A 66 -2.50 -2.18 28.82
CA ASN A 66 -3.91 -2.56 28.62
C ASN A 66 -4.31 -2.49 27.15
N LEU A 67 -4.89 -3.58 26.62
CA LEU A 67 -5.44 -3.67 25.27
C LEU A 67 -6.71 -2.82 25.16
N SER A 68 -6.52 -1.55 24.80
CA SER A 68 -7.58 -0.56 24.67
C SER A 68 -7.37 0.29 23.43
N ARG A 69 -8.44 0.91 22.92
CA ARG A 69 -8.36 1.85 21.79
C ARG A 69 -7.37 2.99 22.05
N GLN A 70 -7.36 3.51 23.29
CA GLN A 70 -6.45 4.59 23.69
C GLN A 70 -5.00 4.09 23.77
N GLY A 71 -4.78 2.90 24.33
CA GLY A 71 -3.47 2.26 24.34
C GLY A 71 -2.94 2.06 22.92
N LEU A 72 -3.78 1.54 22.02
CA LEU A 72 -3.39 1.34 20.62
C LEU A 72 -3.01 2.67 19.97
N LYS A 73 -3.83 3.72 20.11
CA LYS A 73 -3.48 5.05 19.61
C LYS A 73 -2.12 5.53 20.14
N GLN A 74 -1.85 5.36 21.43
CA GLN A 74 -0.58 5.76 22.03
C GLN A 74 0.61 4.94 21.49
N ALA A 75 0.43 3.63 21.30
CA ALA A 75 1.44 2.77 20.70
C ALA A 75 1.76 3.21 19.26
N LEU A 76 0.73 3.49 18.45
CA LEU A 76 0.89 3.95 17.06
C LEU A 76 1.54 5.34 16.96
N SER A 77 1.32 6.22 17.94
CA SER A 77 1.95 7.55 18.00
C SER A 77 3.38 7.54 18.56
N SER A 78 3.92 6.37 18.92
CA SER A 78 5.30 6.28 19.39
C SER A 78 6.28 6.59 18.25
N PRO A 79 7.33 7.40 18.48
CA PRO A 79 8.32 7.73 17.43
C PRO A 79 9.11 6.51 16.92
N ASN A 80 9.09 5.40 17.67
CA ASN A 80 9.75 4.14 17.30
C ASN A 80 8.77 3.10 16.74
N PHE A 81 7.49 3.44 16.59
CA PHE A 81 6.52 2.53 15.99
C PHE A 81 6.76 2.41 14.48
N SER A 82 6.74 1.17 13.99
CA SER A 82 6.65 0.91 12.56
C SER A 82 6.02 -0.46 12.28
N ALA A 83 5.33 -0.59 11.15
CA ALA A 83 4.84 -1.86 10.65
C ALA A 83 5.27 -2.08 9.19
N LYS A 84 5.48 -3.34 8.79
CA LYS A 84 5.68 -3.71 7.38
C LYS A 84 4.32 -3.91 6.72
N GLY A 85 4.05 -3.16 5.66
CA GLY A 85 2.83 -3.23 4.86
C GLY A 85 3.08 -3.54 3.38
N ALA A 86 2.01 -3.56 2.59
CA ALA A 86 2.00 -3.73 1.14
C ALA A 86 2.69 -2.56 0.40
N THR A 87 2.66 -1.37 0.99
CA THR A 87 3.29 -0.17 0.44
C THR A 87 4.69 0.08 1.00
N GLY A 88 5.23 -0.86 1.77
CA GLY A 88 6.51 -0.73 2.48
C GLY A 88 6.32 -0.42 3.96
N LYS A 89 7.27 0.31 4.55
CA LYS A 89 7.23 0.70 5.97
C LYS A 89 6.08 1.68 6.22
N VAL A 90 5.30 1.43 7.26
CA VAL A 90 4.21 2.29 7.73
C VAL A 90 4.61 2.90 9.07
N GLU A 91 4.68 4.22 9.11
CA GLU A 91 5.00 5.04 10.29
C GLU A 91 4.02 6.22 10.36
N PHE A 92 3.94 6.88 11.52
CA PHE A 92 3.06 8.02 11.74
C PHE A 92 3.83 9.25 12.22
N GLU A 93 3.42 10.42 11.74
CA GLU A 93 3.81 11.70 12.28
C GLU A 93 3.11 11.96 13.64
N PRO A 94 3.60 12.89 14.47
CA PRO A 94 2.92 13.25 15.72
C PRO A 94 1.47 13.73 15.55
N SER A 95 1.09 14.21 14.36
CA SER A 95 -0.29 14.56 14.01
C SER A 95 -1.22 13.34 13.91
N GLY A 96 -0.66 12.13 13.78
CA GLY A 96 -1.36 10.90 13.47
C GLY A 96 -1.48 10.60 11.97
N ASP A 97 -0.98 11.50 11.11
CA ASP A 97 -0.91 11.25 9.68
C ASP A 97 0.16 10.21 9.36
N ARG A 98 -0.05 9.44 8.29
CA ARG A 98 0.99 8.53 7.81
C ARG A 98 2.20 9.33 7.37
N LYS A 99 3.38 8.96 7.88
CA LYS A 99 4.65 9.55 7.49
C LYS A 99 4.96 9.21 6.03
N LEU A 100 5.20 10.25 5.24
CA LEU A 100 5.59 10.12 3.84
C LEU A 100 7.10 9.89 3.72
N PHE A 101 7.51 9.07 2.76
CA PHE A 101 8.91 8.81 2.44
C PHE A 101 9.11 8.79 0.92
N THR A 102 10.34 8.96 0.45
CA THR A 102 10.65 8.91 -0.99
C THR A 102 10.29 7.54 -1.57
N GLY A 103 9.46 7.51 -2.62
CA GLY A 103 8.95 6.25 -3.19
C GLY A 103 7.59 5.82 -2.63
N ILE A 104 6.98 6.62 -1.73
CA ILE A 104 5.57 6.44 -1.36
C ILE A 104 4.67 6.91 -2.52
N GLY A 105 3.85 6.01 -3.04
CA GLY A 105 3.03 6.25 -4.22
C GLY A 105 3.75 6.01 -5.56
N VAL A 106 2.96 5.95 -6.62
CA VAL A 106 3.38 5.64 -7.98
C VAL A 106 2.64 6.51 -8.98
N LEU A 107 3.27 6.73 -10.13
CA LEU A 107 2.61 7.30 -11.30
C LEU A 107 2.25 6.18 -12.25
N VAL A 108 0.98 6.14 -12.64
CA VAL A 108 0.49 5.25 -13.67
C VAL A 108 -0.02 6.06 -14.86
N GLN A 109 0.12 5.52 -16.05
CA GLN A 109 -0.50 6.04 -17.25
C GLN A 109 -1.64 5.14 -17.68
N VAL A 110 -2.78 5.76 -18.00
CA VAL A 110 -3.93 5.06 -18.55
C VAL A 110 -3.63 4.66 -19.99
N GLN A 111 -3.69 3.36 -20.28
CA GLN A 111 -3.44 2.78 -21.59
C GLN A 111 -4.66 1.99 -22.06
N PRO A 112 -5.01 2.02 -23.36
CA PRO A 112 -6.06 1.17 -23.89
C PRO A 112 -5.72 -0.31 -23.67
N ASP A 113 -6.69 -1.07 -23.20
CA ASP A 113 -6.56 -2.52 -23.02
C ASP A 113 -7.91 -3.20 -23.32
N PRO A 114 -8.10 -3.69 -24.55
CA PRO A 114 -9.33 -4.36 -24.97
C PRO A 114 -9.64 -5.65 -24.19
N GLU A 115 -8.65 -6.25 -23.51
CA GLU A 115 -8.82 -7.47 -22.73
C GLU A 115 -9.29 -7.18 -21.31
N SER A 116 -9.09 -5.96 -20.82
CA SER A 116 -9.57 -5.52 -19.51
C SER A 116 -11.09 -5.27 -19.50
N GLU A 117 -11.73 -5.46 -18.36
CA GLU A 117 -13.18 -5.21 -18.19
C GLU A 117 -13.57 -3.75 -18.49
N THR A 118 -12.64 -2.81 -18.28
CA THR A 118 -12.88 -1.37 -18.47
C THR A 118 -12.48 -0.85 -19.84
N GLY A 119 -11.80 -1.66 -20.65
CA GLY A 119 -11.15 -1.22 -21.89
C GLY A 119 -9.84 -0.47 -21.68
N TYR A 120 -9.37 -0.36 -20.43
CA TYR A 120 -8.14 0.33 -20.04
C TYR A 120 -7.37 -0.41 -18.95
N LYS A 121 -6.05 -0.27 -19.01
CA LYS A 121 -5.12 -0.66 -17.95
C LYS A 121 -4.36 0.55 -17.42
N TYR A 122 -3.75 0.37 -16.26
CA TYR A 122 -2.92 1.38 -15.60
C TYR A 122 -1.48 0.88 -15.60
N GLU A 123 -0.64 1.50 -16.42
CA GLU A 123 0.75 1.08 -16.59
C GLU A 123 1.68 1.92 -15.72
N LEU A 124 2.55 1.28 -14.95
CA LEU A 124 3.54 1.99 -14.13
C LEU A 124 4.51 2.77 -15.04
N LEU A 125 4.60 4.09 -14.82
CA LEU A 125 5.59 4.92 -15.52
C LEU A 125 6.99 4.81 -14.93
N GLN A 126 7.07 4.43 -13.65
CA GLN A 126 8.31 4.24 -12.91
C GLN A 126 8.10 3.10 -11.91
N GLN A 127 9.07 2.20 -11.81
CA GLN A 127 9.03 1.20 -10.76
C GLN A 127 9.18 1.90 -9.40
N PRO A 128 8.25 1.69 -8.46
CA PRO A 128 8.39 2.26 -7.14
C PRO A 128 9.62 1.67 -6.47
N ASN A 129 10.51 2.53 -5.99
CA ASN A 129 11.56 2.13 -5.07
C ASN A 129 10.95 1.90 -3.68
N ARG A 130 10.20 0.79 -3.55
CA ARG A 130 9.72 0.29 -2.26
C ARG A 130 10.93 -0.34 -1.61
N ASP A 131 11.57 0.41 -0.72
CA ASP A 131 12.83 0.06 -0.08
C ASP A 131 12.84 -1.43 0.34
N SER A 132 13.67 -2.23 -0.35
CA SER A 132 13.85 -3.66 -0.11
C SER A 132 14.91 -3.93 0.97
N THR A 133 15.43 -2.87 1.59
CA THR A 133 16.54 -2.94 2.56
C THR A 133 16.14 -3.45 3.95
N ILE A 134 14.86 -3.76 4.21
CA ILE A 134 14.43 -4.46 5.44
C ILE A 134 14.42 -5.99 5.25
N ASN A 135 15.37 -6.52 4.47
CA ASN A 135 15.66 -7.95 4.37
C ASN A 135 16.94 -8.35 5.12
N ASN A 136 17.53 -7.44 5.89
CA ASN A 136 18.63 -7.73 6.81
C ASN A 136 18.34 -7.03 8.14
N ASP A 137 17.59 -7.69 9.01
CA ASP A 137 17.74 -7.69 10.48
C ASP A 137 16.72 -8.67 11.10
#